data_AF-A0A842Y8Z8-F1
#
_entry.id   AF-A0A842Y8Z8-F1
#
_cell.length_a   1.000
_cell.length_b   1.000
_cell.length_c   1.000
_cell.angle_alpha   90.00
_cell.angle_beta   90.00
_cell.angle_gamma   90.00
#
_symmetry.space_group_name_H-M   'P 1'
#
loop_
_entity.id
_entity.type
_entity.pdbx_description
1 polymer ?
#
loop_
_entity_poly.entity_id
_entity_poly.type
_entity_poly.pdbx_seq_one_letter_code
_entity_poly.pdbx_strand_id
1 'polypeptide(L)'
;MKIISDDSAISEVMALLMLVLVAVSASAAYYTWISNLQEEVQTTGSEVAETRLNTFMSEIEVVCYPEYVYYNTDSNLDGEIAANSTPDERFIQEIQVLVINKALFNLTNVKVKVVSFGNENLDWAALHFRRSTLSNDDNDDRILLDREDDPYSLNDDLVYFTSENKINTSMKFITDEGYPYFALNSSNTTSRVAVNTTNLTDLTPLHNPTYKMDVISKGEVGTGYVYLLINRTALPVDTALKFYITNDQGVDAYRTIQFSIQ
;
A
#
# COMPACT_ATOMS: atom_id res chain seq x y z
N MET A 1 -90.53 46.64 -7.78
CA MET A 1 -89.57 45.55 -8.06
C MET A 1 -88.33 45.84 -7.24
N LYS A 2 -88.18 45.19 -6.07
CA LYS A 2 -86.99 45.32 -5.22
C LYS A 2 -86.08 44.15 -5.61
N ILE A 3 -84.98 44.44 -6.27
CA ILE A 3 -83.94 43.45 -6.57
C ILE A 3 -83.20 43.25 -5.24
N ILE A 4 -83.35 42.07 -4.65
CA ILE A 4 -82.59 41.64 -3.46
C ILE A 4 -81.19 41.31 -3.96
N SER A 5 -80.17 41.97 -3.42
CA SER A 5 -78.76 41.74 -3.74
C SER A 5 -78.25 40.50 -3.00
N ASP A 6 -78.01 39.42 -3.73
CA ASP A 6 -77.49 38.11 -3.26
C ASP A 6 -75.97 38.12 -2.94
N ASP A 7 -75.45 39.18 -2.31
CA ASP A 7 -74.02 39.32 -2.02
C ASP A 7 -73.50 38.28 -1.00
N SER A 8 -74.37 37.75 -0.13
CA SER A 8 -73.99 36.73 0.87
C SER A 8 -73.76 35.34 0.25
N ALA A 9 -74.52 34.97 -0.78
CA ALA A 9 -74.39 33.68 -1.44
C ALA A 9 -73.08 33.57 -2.25
N ILE A 10 -72.65 34.68 -2.86
CA ILE A 10 -71.38 34.76 -3.60
C ILE A 10 -70.18 34.65 -2.63
N SER A 11 -70.29 35.23 -1.42
CA SER A 11 -69.27 35.16 -0.38
C SER A 11 -69.06 33.74 0.16
N GLU A 12 -70.14 32.97 0.38
CA GLU A 12 -70.06 31.60 0.89
C GLU A 12 -69.46 30.63 -0.14
N VAL A 13 -69.84 30.77 -1.41
CA VAL A 13 -69.29 29.94 -2.50
C VAL A 13 -67.80 30.22 -2.70
N MET A 14 -67.36 31.48 -2.63
CA MET A 14 -65.94 31.83 -2.72
C MET A 14 -65.13 31.34 -1.53
N ALA A 15 -65.69 31.40 -0.32
CA ALA A 15 -65.04 30.85 0.88
C ALA A 15 -64.85 29.34 0.77
N LEU A 16 -65.87 28.60 0.30
CA LEU A 16 -65.78 27.16 0.08
C LEU A 16 -64.71 26.80 -0.96
N LEU A 17 -64.66 27.54 -2.07
CA LEU A 17 -63.73 27.29 -3.18
C LEU A 17 -62.27 27.54 -2.77
N MET A 18 -62.01 28.59 -2.00
CA MET A 18 -60.72 28.86 -1.38
C MET A 18 -60.30 27.73 -0.42
N LEU A 19 -61.23 27.24 0.40
CA LEU A 19 -60.95 26.18 1.38
C LEU A 19 -60.55 24.87 0.68
N VAL A 20 -61.22 24.53 -0.43
CA VAL A 20 -60.88 23.37 -1.25
C VAL A 20 -59.49 23.53 -1.88
N LEU A 21 -59.17 24.69 -2.45
CA LEU A 21 -57.86 24.96 -3.04
C LEU A 21 -56.72 24.87 -2.02
N VAL A 22 -56.91 25.40 -0.82
CA VAL A 22 -55.93 25.30 0.28
C VAL A 22 -55.77 23.84 0.73
N ALA A 23 -56.87 23.09 0.85
CA ALA A 23 -56.82 21.68 1.25
C ALA A 23 -56.08 20.81 0.22
N VAL A 24 -56.32 21.03 -1.08
CA VAL A 24 -55.66 20.28 -2.16
C VAL A 24 -54.17 20.62 -2.23
N SER A 25 -53.82 21.91 -2.15
CA SER A 25 -52.42 22.34 -2.18
C SER A 25 -51.63 21.87 -0.96
N ALA A 26 -52.20 21.93 0.24
CA ALA A 26 -51.59 21.39 1.45
C ALA A 26 -51.40 19.86 1.37
N SER A 27 -52.39 19.13 0.83
CA SER A 27 -52.29 17.68 0.66
C SER A 27 -51.20 17.30 -0.35
N ALA A 28 -51.10 18.02 -1.47
CA ALA A 28 -50.07 17.79 -2.47
C ALA A 28 -48.67 18.06 -1.89
N ALA A 29 -48.49 19.18 -1.20
CA ALA A 29 -47.22 19.52 -0.56
C ALA A 29 -46.81 18.49 0.50
N TYR A 30 -47.76 18.02 1.31
CA TYR A 30 -47.52 16.97 2.31
C TYR A 30 -47.13 15.65 1.66
N TYR A 31 -47.80 15.27 0.56
CA TYR A 31 -47.47 14.05 -0.19
C TYR A 31 -46.06 14.11 -0.79
N THR A 32 -45.68 15.23 -1.41
CA THR A 32 -44.33 15.39 -1.97
C THR A 32 -43.26 15.40 -0.89
N TRP A 33 -43.52 16.02 0.26
CA TRP A 33 -42.58 16.01 1.38
C TRP A 33 -42.37 14.60 1.94
N ILE A 34 -43.45 13.81 2.11
CA ILE A 34 -43.36 12.47 2.67
C ILE A 34 -42.74 11.46 1.68
N SER A 35 -43.00 11.61 0.38
CA SER A 35 -42.36 10.78 -0.65
C SER A 35 -40.85 11.03 -0.69
N ASN A 36 -40.44 12.30 -0.65
CA ASN A 36 -39.03 12.67 -0.67
C ASN A 36 -38.31 12.19 0.60
N LEU A 37 -38.94 12.34 1.78
CA LEU A 37 -38.39 11.81 3.03
C LEU A 37 -38.27 10.29 3.03
N GLN A 38 -39.26 9.56 2.50
CA GLN A 38 -39.20 8.10 2.43
C GLN A 38 -38.10 7.65 1.47
N GLU A 39 -37.99 8.27 0.29
CA GLU A 39 -36.97 7.96 -0.69
C GLU A 39 -35.58 8.26 -0.12
N GLU A 40 -35.36 9.45 0.46
CA GLU A 40 -34.08 9.85 1.03
C GLU A 40 -33.68 9.01 2.25
N VAL A 41 -34.61 8.68 3.16
CA VAL A 41 -34.33 7.87 4.35
C VAL A 41 -34.15 6.40 4.01
N GLN A 42 -34.92 5.84 3.07
CA GLN A 42 -34.76 4.43 2.67
C GLN A 42 -33.50 4.21 1.83
N THR A 43 -33.22 5.08 0.86
CA THR A 43 -32.04 4.91 -0.01
C THR A 43 -30.76 5.27 0.74
N THR A 44 -30.65 6.48 1.27
CA THR A 44 -29.44 6.95 1.97
C THR A 44 -29.21 6.18 3.27
N GLY A 45 -30.26 5.90 4.03
CA GLY A 45 -30.15 5.15 5.29
C GLY A 45 -29.74 3.69 5.07
N SER A 46 -30.33 3.02 4.07
CA SER A 46 -29.97 1.63 3.74
C SER A 46 -28.58 1.54 3.13
N GLU A 47 -28.23 2.40 2.17
CA GLU A 47 -26.92 2.39 1.52
C GLU A 47 -25.79 2.70 2.51
N VAL A 48 -25.98 3.68 3.39
CA VAL A 48 -24.97 4.01 4.42
C VAL A 48 -24.86 2.90 5.47
N ALA A 49 -25.97 2.31 5.89
CA ALA A 49 -25.96 1.19 6.84
C ALA A 49 -25.32 -0.06 6.24
N GLU A 50 -25.67 -0.40 5.00
CA GLU A 50 -25.13 -1.54 4.26
C GLU A 50 -23.64 -1.35 3.97
N THR A 51 -23.21 -0.16 3.55
CA THR A 51 -21.78 0.15 3.36
C THR A 51 -21.03 0.01 4.67
N ARG A 52 -21.53 0.57 5.79
CA ARG A 52 -20.88 0.46 7.10
C ARG A 52 -20.85 -0.97 7.64
N LEU A 53 -21.93 -1.73 7.48
CA LEU A 53 -21.99 -3.14 7.87
C LEU A 53 -21.03 -3.98 7.02
N ASN A 54 -21.01 -3.76 5.71
CA ASN A 54 -20.09 -4.44 4.81
C ASN A 54 -18.64 -4.11 5.15
N THR A 55 -18.27 -2.85 5.41
CA THR A 55 -16.93 -2.48 5.88
C THR A 55 -16.60 -3.13 7.22
N PHE A 56 -17.54 -3.15 8.17
CA PHE A 56 -17.33 -3.77 9.49
C PHE A 56 -17.14 -5.29 9.43
N MET A 57 -17.83 -5.95 8.50
CA MET A 57 -17.75 -7.40 8.28
C MET A 57 -16.66 -7.81 7.29
N SER A 58 -16.01 -6.83 6.63
CA SER A 58 -14.98 -7.09 5.64
C SER A 58 -13.66 -7.42 6.32
N GLU A 59 -13.14 -8.60 6.02
CA GLU A 59 -11.85 -9.05 6.52
C GLU A 59 -10.81 -8.96 5.40
N ILE A 60 -9.63 -8.47 5.75
CA ILE A 60 -8.43 -8.58 4.93
C ILE A 60 -7.46 -9.48 5.68
N GLU A 61 -6.92 -10.48 4.99
CA GLU A 61 -5.87 -11.32 5.54
C GLU A 61 -4.54 -11.00 4.84
N VAL A 62 -3.48 -10.93 5.64
CA VAL A 62 -2.11 -10.66 5.18
C VAL A 62 -1.26 -11.88 5.44
N VAL A 63 -0.70 -12.44 4.38
CA VAL A 63 0.14 -13.65 4.42
C VAL A 63 1.54 -13.29 3.92
N CYS A 64 2.53 -13.56 4.78
CA CYS A 64 3.96 -13.55 4.48
C CYS A 64 4.67 -14.47 5.49
N TYR A 65 5.94 -14.80 5.23
CA TYR A 65 6.72 -15.58 6.19
C TYR A 65 6.85 -14.79 7.51
N PRO A 66 6.61 -15.44 8.67
CA PRO A 66 6.68 -14.77 9.96
C PRO A 66 8.11 -14.47 10.40
N GLU A 67 9.08 -15.23 9.88
CA GLU A 67 10.48 -15.19 10.28
C GLU A 67 11.37 -15.36 9.04
N TYR A 68 12.38 -14.50 8.93
CA TYR A 68 13.42 -14.57 7.91
C TYR A 68 14.77 -14.82 8.59
N VAL A 69 15.35 -15.99 8.30
CA VAL A 69 16.61 -16.46 8.87
C VAL A 69 17.75 -16.15 7.90
N TYR A 70 18.83 -15.56 8.39
CA TYR A 70 20.05 -15.39 7.61
C TYR A 70 21.27 -15.98 8.33
N TYR A 71 22.13 -16.59 7.52
CA TYR A 71 23.41 -17.14 7.94
C TYR A 71 24.51 -16.13 7.63
N ASN A 72 25.61 -16.16 8.39
CA ASN A 72 26.83 -15.48 7.98
C ASN A 72 27.19 -15.92 6.55
N THR A 73 27.11 -14.99 5.61
CA THR A 73 27.46 -15.27 4.22
C THR A 73 28.97 -15.44 4.14
N ASP A 74 29.40 -16.55 3.54
CA ASP A 74 30.74 -16.70 2.99
C ASP A 74 30.97 -15.58 1.96
N SER A 75 31.56 -14.48 2.43
CA SER A 75 31.71 -13.23 1.67
C SER A 75 32.81 -13.36 0.61
N ASN A 76 33.73 -14.32 0.73
CA ASN A 76 34.81 -14.55 -0.22
C ASN A 76 34.54 -15.74 -1.17
N LEU A 77 33.47 -16.51 -0.96
CA LEU A 77 33.06 -17.70 -1.72
C LEU A 77 34.10 -18.82 -1.71
N ASP A 78 34.87 -18.97 -0.63
CA ASP A 78 35.87 -20.04 -0.49
C ASP A 78 35.30 -21.37 0.03
N GLY A 79 34.01 -21.40 0.37
CA GLY A 79 33.32 -22.55 0.94
C GLY A 79 33.41 -22.64 2.46
N GLU A 80 34.05 -21.68 3.13
CA GLU A 80 34.20 -21.61 4.59
C GLU A 80 33.56 -20.32 5.16
N ILE A 81 32.67 -20.48 6.14
CA ILE A 81 32.21 -19.34 6.94
C ILE A 81 33.29 -19.06 7.98
N ALA A 82 34.19 -18.12 7.68
CA ALA A 82 35.26 -17.78 8.61
C ALA A 82 34.66 -17.29 9.93
N ALA A 83 35.02 -17.96 11.04
CA ALA A 83 34.54 -17.67 12.41
C ALA A 83 34.77 -16.22 12.86
N ASN A 84 35.67 -15.50 12.18
CA ASN A 84 36.07 -14.13 12.46
C ASN A 84 35.90 -13.20 11.24
N SER A 85 35.19 -13.63 10.20
CA SER A 85 34.87 -12.73 9.09
C SER A 85 33.96 -11.63 9.62
N THR A 86 34.37 -10.37 9.45
CA THR A 86 33.43 -9.24 9.46
C THR A 86 32.44 -9.55 8.34
N PRO A 87 31.15 -9.78 8.66
CA PRO A 87 30.14 -10.02 7.64
C PRO A 87 30.19 -8.86 6.63
N ASP A 88 29.82 -9.07 5.37
CA ASP A 88 29.31 -7.91 4.61
C ASP A 88 27.94 -7.62 5.25
N GLU A 89 27.93 -6.72 6.22
CA GLU A 89 26.98 -6.68 7.36
C GLU A 89 25.57 -6.21 7.00
N ARG A 90 25.30 -6.07 5.69
CA ARG A 90 24.11 -5.44 5.15
C ARG A 90 23.57 -6.29 4.02
N PHE A 91 22.29 -6.61 4.08
CA PHE A 91 21.62 -7.39 3.05
C PHE A 91 20.28 -6.75 2.71
N ILE A 92 19.82 -7.04 1.50
CA ILE A 92 18.49 -6.66 1.04
C ILE A 92 17.66 -7.94 0.90
N GLN A 93 16.51 -7.99 1.59
CA GLN A 93 15.55 -9.08 1.50
C GLN A 93 14.31 -8.62 0.74
N GLU A 94 13.92 -9.36 -0.31
CA GLU A 94 12.59 -9.26 -0.90
C GLU A 94 11.60 -10.10 -0.10
N ILE A 95 10.44 -9.54 0.19
CA ILE A 95 9.38 -10.19 0.96
C ILE A 95 8.11 -10.15 0.15
N GLN A 96 7.60 -11.33 -0.21
CA GLN A 96 6.28 -11.44 -0.81
C GLN A 96 5.20 -11.18 0.26
N VAL A 97 4.30 -10.26 -0.05
CA VAL A 97 3.13 -9.93 0.77
C VAL A 97 1.88 -10.26 -0.04
N LEU A 98 1.15 -11.28 0.42
CA LEU A 98 -0.14 -11.65 -0.15
C LEU A 98 -1.25 -11.02 0.67
N VAL A 99 -2.14 -10.30 -0.01
CA VAL A 99 -3.30 -9.65 0.59
C VAL A 99 -4.55 -10.33 0.05
N ILE A 100 -5.22 -11.10 0.90
CA ILE A 100 -6.42 -11.83 0.54
C ILE A 100 -7.63 -10.93 0.83
N ASN A 101 -8.34 -10.55 -0.22
CA ASN A 101 -9.55 -9.76 -0.09
C ASN A 101 -10.76 -10.65 0.21
N LYS A 102 -11.12 -10.77 1.49
CA LYS A 102 -12.36 -11.46 1.91
C LYS A 102 -13.54 -10.49 2.04
N ALA A 103 -13.37 -9.21 1.70
CA ALA A 103 -14.44 -8.23 1.69
C ALA A 103 -15.49 -8.57 0.63
N LEU A 104 -16.69 -8.00 0.77
CA LEU A 104 -17.77 -8.18 -0.21
C LEU A 104 -17.65 -7.23 -1.42
N PHE A 105 -16.57 -6.45 -1.51
CA PHE A 105 -16.29 -5.43 -2.52
C PHE A 105 -14.81 -5.43 -2.95
N ASN A 106 -14.49 -4.69 -4.00
CA ASN A 106 -13.11 -4.52 -4.47
C ASN A 106 -12.35 -3.53 -3.58
N LEU A 107 -11.13 -3.86 -3.18
CA LEU A 107 -10.26 -2.95 -2.44
C LEU A 107 -9.54 -2.04 -3.42
N THR A 108 -9.62 -0.73 -3.21
CA THR A 108 -8.92 0.26 -4.05
C THR A 108 -7.80 0.94 -3.30
N ASN A 109 -6.76 1.36 -4.04
CA ASN A 109 -5.62 2.08 -3.49
C ASN A 109 -5.01 1.36 -2.27
N VAL A 110 -4.86 0.04 -2.41
CA VAL A 110 -4.27 -0.81 -1.37
C VAL A 110 -2.80 -0.43 -1.20
N LYS A 111 -2.37 -0.22 0.03
CA LYS A 111 -0.98 0.14 0.35
C LYS A 111 -0.44 -0.73 1.46
N VAL A 112 0.81 -1.16 1.30
CA VAL A 112 1.58 -1.79 2.37
C VAL A 112 2.49 -0.74 2.98
N LYS A 113 2.25 -0.40 4.25
CA LYS A 113 3.11 0.49 5.02
C LYS A 113 3.98 -0.34 5.96
N VAL A 114 5.30 -0.20 5.82
CA VAL A 114 6.29 -0.83 6.68
C VAL A 114 6.66 0.10 7.82
N VAL A 115 6.60 -0.37 9.05
CA VAL A 115 7.04 0.38 10.23
C VAL A 115 7.84 -0.50 11.18
N SER A 116 8.85 0.06 11.83
CA SER A 116 9.56 -0.61 12.93
C SER A 116 8.86 -0.35 14.26
N PHE A 117 9.03 -1.30 15.19
CA PHE A 117 8.60 -1.14 16.58
C PHE A 117 9.85 -0.95 17.46
N GLY A 118 9.94 0.18 18.18
CA GLY A 118 10.89 0.31 19.30
C GLY A 118 12.29 0.85 19.01
N ASN A 119 12.59 1.42 17.83
CA ASN A 119 13.85 2.14 17.59
C ASN A 119 13.63 3.39 16.72
N GLU A 120 14.16 4.53 17.17
CA GLU A 120 14.04 5.84 16.52
C GLU A 120 15.16 6.11 15.49
N ASN A 121 16.27 5.36 15.56
CA ASN A 121 17.34 5.44 14.55
C ASN A 121 17.07 4.47 13.39
N LEU A 122 17.24 4.98 12.16
CA LEU A 122 16.95 4.23 10.94
C LEU A 122 18.12 3.29 10.58
N ASP A 123 18.21 2.15 11.27
CA ASP A 123 19.19 1.09 10.98
C ASP A 123 18.73 0.14 9.85
N TRP A 124 17.66 0.50 9.13
CA TRP A 124 17.07 -0.26 8.04
C TRP A 124 16.41 0.69 7.03
N ALA A 125 16.18 0.25 5.80
CA ALA A 125 15.39 1.00 4.84
C ALA A 125 14.48 0.06 4.03
N ALA A 126 13.20 0.38 3.98
CA ALA A 126 12.33 -0.02 2.88
C ALA A 126 12.82 0.64 1.58
N LEU A 127 13.21 -0.18 0.60
CA LEU A 127 13.73 0.22 -0.69
C LEU A 127 12.67 0.08 -1.78
N HIS A 128 12.83 0.82 -2.87
CA HIS A 128 12.01 0.65 -4.06
C HIS A 128 12.91 0.33 -5.26
N PHE A 129 12.48 -0.63 -6.07
CA PHE A 129 13.14 -1.00 -7.31
C PHE A 129 12.20 -0.80 -8.49
N ARG A 130 12.75 -0.34 -9.61
CA ARG A 130 12.08 -0.36 -10.90
C ARG A 130 12.80 -1.31 -11.83
N ARG A 131 12.05 -2.15 -12.55
CA ARG A 131 12.63 -2.96 -13.62
C ARG A 131 13.23 -2.04 -14.68
N SER A 132 14.49 -2.27 -15.02
CA SER A 132 15.18 -1.52 -16.07
C SER A 132 14.53 -1.83 -17.41
N THR A 133 14.10 -0.79 -18.12
CA THR A 133 13.69 -0.89 -19.54
C THR A 133 14.81 -0.45 -20.47
N LEU A 134 16.03 -0.25 -19.93
CA LEU A 134 17.14 0.40 -20.64
C LEU A 134 17.96 -0.56 -21.52
N SER A 135 17.71 -1.86 -21.48
CA SER A 135 18.32 -2.84 -22.38
C SER A 135 17.27 -3.47 -23.29
N ASN A 136 17.53 -3.51 -24.59
CA ASN A 136 16.82 -4.35 -25.55
C ASN A 136 17.16 -5.86 -25.38
N ASP A 137 17.94 -6.21 -24.34
CA ASP A 137 18.18 -7.56 -23.89
C ASP A 137 17.17 -7.91 -22.80
N ASP A 138 16.73 -9.17 -22.75
CA ASP A 138 15.81 -9.80 -21.78
C ASP A 138 16.32 -9.77 -20.31
N ASN A 139 17.23 -8.87 -19.97
CA ASN A 139 17.86 -8.78 -18.67
C ASN A 139 16.85 -8.27 -17.62
N ASP A 140 16.66 -9.04 -16.55
CA ASP A 140 15.81 -8.68 -15.40
C ASP A 140 16.52 -7.67 -14.45
N ASP A 141 17.22 -6.69 -15.02
CA ASP A 141 17.97 -5.71 -14.26
C ASP A 141 17.01 -4.82 -13.46
N ARG A 142 17.37 -4.50 -12.21
CA ARG A 142 16.56 -3.69 -11.29
C ARG A 142 17.30 -2.43 -10.87
N ILE A 143 16.69 -1.27 -11.12
CA ILE A 143 17.24 0.04 -10.76
C ILE A 143 16.76 0.37 -9.35
N LEU A 144 17.71 0.71 -8.46
CA LEU A 144 17.37 1.21 -7.13
C LEU A 144 16.80 2.63 -7.25
N LEU A 145 15.70 2.89 -6.57
CA LEU A 145 15.08 4.21 -6.50
C LEU A 145 15.33 4.85 -5.14
N ASP A 146 15.35 6.18 -5.14
CA ASP A 146 15.25 6.97 -3.92
C ASP A 146 13.80 7.07 -3.43
N ARG A 147 13.60 7.79 -2.32
CA ARG A 147 12.29 7.95 -1.68
C ARG A 147 11.26 8.71 -2.53
N GLU A 148 11.70 9.46 -3.53
CA GLU A 148 10.85 10.23 -4.45
C GLU A 148 10.56 9.44 -5.74
N ASP A 149 10.94 8.15 -5.79
CA ASP A 149 10.85 7.25 -6.93
C ASP A 149 11.78 7.61 -8.12
N ASP A 150 12.80 8.44 -7.88
CA ASP A 150 13.84 8.76 -8.85
C ASP A 150 15.00 7.74 -8.79
N PRO A 151 15.72 7.48 -9.91
CA PRO A 151 16.86 6.57 -9.89
C PRO A 151 17.94 7.03 -8.89
N TYR A 152 18.28 6.16 -7.95
CA TYR A 152 19.29 6.46 -6.95
C TYR A 152 20.68 6.54 -7.58
N SER A 153 21.36 7.66 -7.34
CA SER A 153 22.72 7.90 -7.80
C SER A 153 23.71 7.85 -6.63
N LEU A 154 24.74 7.04 -6.79
CA LEU A 154 25.88 6.94 -5.90
C LEU A 154 27.13 7.40 -6.64
N ASN A 155 27.72 8.54 -6.23
CA ASN A 155 28.86 9.17 -6.90
C ASN A 155 28.60 9.45 -8.40
N ASP A 156 27.45 10.05 -8.72
CA ASP A 156 26.99 10.37 -10.07
C ASP A 156 26.65 9.17 -10.98
N ASP A 157 26.75 7.94 -10.45
CA ASP A 157 26.40 6.71 -11.17
C ASP A 157 25.11 6.08 -10.64
N LEU A 158 24.31 5.55 -11.56
CA LEU A 158 23.09 4.81 -11.20
C LEU A 158 23.45 3.46 -10.56
N VAL A 159 22.73 3.11 -9.50
CA VAL A 159 22.82 1.79 -8.87
C VAL A 159 21.78 0.86 -9.48
N TYR A 160 22.25 -0.24 -10.07
CA TYR A 160 21.39 -1.29 -10.59
C TYR A 160 21.83 -2.65 -10.09
N PHE A 161 20.91 -3.60 -10.11
CA PHE A 161 21.09 -4.95 -9.64
C PHE A 161 20.80 -5.92 -10.77
N THR A 162 21.68 -6.90 -10.93
CA THR A 162 21.58 -7.87 -12.01
C THR A 162 21.89 -9.28 -11.49
N SER A 163 21.28 -10.28 -12.10
CA SER A 163 21.58 -11.70 -11.82
C SER A 163 22.90 -12.13 -12.49
N GLU A 164 23.39 -11.34 -13.44
CA GLU A 164 24.64 -11.57 -14.16
C GLU A 164 25.82 -10.90 -13.44
N ASN A 165 27.02 -11.49 -13.52
CA ASN A 165 28.26 -10.96 -12.90
C ASN A 165 28.24 -10.92 -11.36
N LYS A 166 28.38 -12.11 -10.78
CA LYS A 166 28.57 -12.34 -9.34
C LYS A 166 29.91 -11.77 -8.87
N ILE A 167 29.96 -10.48 -8.52
CA ILE A 167 31.15 -9.90 -7.90
C ILE A 167 31.02 -10.05 -6.39
N ASN A 168 31.95 -10.75 -5.74
CA ASN A 168 31.84 -11.18 -4.34
C ASN A 168 31.63 -10.02 -3.36
N THR A 169 32.17 -8.83 -3.67
CA THR A 169 32.11 -7.61 -2.86
C THR A 169 30.93 -6.70 -3.18
N SER A 170 30.06 -7.08 -4.12
CA SER A 170 28.86 -6.31 -4.43
C SER A 170 27.77 -6.56 -3.38
N MET A 171 26.98 -5.51 -3.12
CA MET A 171 25.74 -5.60 -2.37
C MET A 171 24.81 -6.60 -3.05
N LYS A 172 24.17 -7.43 -2.23
CA LYS A 172 23.29 -8.49 -2.68
C LYS A 172 21.86 -8.20 -2.25
N PHE A 173 20.90 -8.40 -3.14
CA PHE A 173 19.52 -8.65 -2.73
C PHE A 173 19.13 -10.06 -3.07
N ILE A 174 18.37 -10.69 -2.17
CA ILE A 174 17.85 -12.05 -2.34
C ILE A 174 16.35 -11.95 -2.60
N THR A 175 15.88 -12.57 -3.68
CA THR A 175 14.44 -12.66 -3.97
C THR A 175 13.74 -13.54 -2.93
N ASP A 176 12.41 -13.47 -2.85
CA ASP A 176 11.63 -14.36 -1.97
C ASP A 176 11.86 -15.85 -2.31
N GLU A 177 12.19 -16.15 -3.58
CA GLU A 177 12.53 -17.48 -4.09
C GLU A 177 13.99 -17.91 -3.83
N GLY A 178 14.82 -17.03 -3.23
CA GLY A 178 16.22 -17.31 -2.90
C GLY A 178 17.23 -17.03 -4.00
N TYR A 179 16.84 -16.33 -5.08
CA TYR A 179 17.77 -15.98 -6.16
C TYR A 179 18.53 -14.68 -5.85
N PRO A 180 19.87 -14.66 -5.96
CA PRO A 180 20.67 -13.48 -5.68
C PRO A 180 20.81 -12.55 -6.90
N TYR A 181 20.71 -11.25 -6.63
CA TYR A 181 21.08 -10.17 -7.55
C TYR A 181 22.21 -9.34 -6.95
N PHE A 182 23.07 -8.80 -7.81
CA PHE A 182 24.33 -8.17 -7.45
C PHE A 182 24.36 -6.71 -7.91
N ALA A 183 24.70 -5.80 -7.00
CA ALA A 183 24.71 -4.37 -7.26
C ALA A 183 25.94 -3.93 -8.07
N LEU A 184 25.69 -3.12 -9.09
CA LEU A 184 26.68 -2.53 -9.98
C LEU A 184 26.38 -1.04 -10.17
N ASN A 185 27.41 -0.26 -10.46
CA ASN A 185 27.26 1.11 -10.96
C ASN A 185 27.76 1.20 -12.41
N SER A 186 27.22 2.15 -13.17
CA SER A 186 27.65 2.41 -14.55
C SER A 186 27.71 3.91 -14.83
N SER A 187 28.92 4.40 -15.16
CA SER A 187 29.11 5.65 -15.92
C SER A 187 29.27 5.43 -17.43
N ASN A 188 29.71 4.25 -17.90
CA ASN A 188 29.87 3.97 -19.33
C ASN A 188 30.18 2.48 -19.57
N THR A 189 29.79 1.98 -20.74
CA THR A 189 29.59 0.57 -21.14
C THR A 189 30.81 -0.37 -21.19
N THR A 190 31.90 -0.09 -20.46
CA THR A 190 33.13 -0.92 -20.49
C THR A 190 33.73 -1.26 -19.13
N SER A 191 33.23 -0.72 -18.02
CA SER A 191 33.67 -1.13 -16.68
C SER A 191 32.53 -1.03 -15.68
N ARG A 192 31.85 -2.17 -15.46
CA ARG A 192 30.87 -2.33 -14.38
C ARG A 192 31.65 -2.50 -13.08
N VAL A 193 31.52 -1.57 -12.14
CA VAL A 193 32.20 -1.68 -10.84
C VAL A 193 31.18 -2.17 -9.81
N ALA A 194 31.61 -3.09 -8.94
CA ALA A 194 30.77 -3.58 -7.85
C ALA A 194 30.46 -2.43 -6.87
N VAL A 195 29.17 -2.26 -6.60
CA VAL A 195 28.72 -1.36 -5.53
C VAL A 195 28.60 -2.19 -4.27
N ASN A 196 29.38 -1.86 -3.25
CA ASN A 196 29.26 -2.50 -1.95
C ASN A 196 28.28 -1.75 -1.05
N THR A 197 27.87 -2.41 0.03
CA THR A 197 26.91 -1.84 0.98
C THR A 197 27.51 -0.75 1.85
N THR A 198 28.82 -0.78 2.08
CA THR A 198 29.54 0.20 2.93
C THR A 198 29.44 1.63 2.41
N ASN A 199 29.15 1.81 1.11
CA ASN A 199 28.96 3.12 0.51
C ASN A 199 27.61 3.78 0.88
N LEU A 200 26.62 3.01 1.36
CA LEU A 200 25.32 3.52 1.82
C LEU A 200 25.38 3.93 3.29
N THR A 201 25.88 5.14 3.56
CA THR A 201 26.05 5.64 4.93
C THR A 201 24.82 6.38 5.48
N ASP A 202 23.99 6.94 4.59
CA ASP A 202 22.70 7.54 4.91
C ASP A 202 21.58 6.81 4.18
N LEU A 203 20.64 6.27 4.94
CA LEU A 203 19.50 5.50 4.44
C LEU A 203 18.24 6.36 4.25
N THR A 204 18.21 7.56 4.84
CA THR A 204 17.10 8.52 4.72
C THR A 204 16.68 8.82 3.28
N PRO A 205 17.61 9.05 2.32
CA PRO A 205 17.22 9.33 0.95
C PRO A 205 16.61 8.11 0.24
N LEU A 206 16.88 6.89 0.71
CA LEU A 206 16.39 5.65 0.11
C LEU A 206 15.06 5.17 0.70
N HIS A 207 14.75 5.59 1.94
CA HIS A 207 13.69 4.97 2.71
C HIS A 207 12.29 5.37 2.22
N ASN A 208 11.64 4.46 1.49
CA ASN A 208 10.23 4.56 1.10
C ASN A 208 9.41 3.45 1.78
N PRO A 209 8.74 3.72 2.92
CA PRO A 209 8.03 2.70 3.68
C PRO A 209 6.68 2.31 3.10
N THR A 210 6.20 2.97 2.03
CA THR A 210 4.84 2.77 1.52
C THR A 210 4.85 2.21 0.10
N TYR A 211 4.46 0.96 -0.03
CA TYR A 211 4.34 0.27 -1.31
C TYR A 211 2.88 0.34 -1.77
N LYS A 212 2.68 0.80 -3.00
CA LYS A 212 1.36 0.76 -3.63
C LYS A 212 1.11 -0.63 -4.18
N MET A 213 -0.08 -1.16 -3.91
CA MET A 213 -0.62 -2.34 -4.56
C MET A 213 -1.75 -1.90 -5.49
N ASP A 214 -1.98 -2.68 -6.53
CA ASP A 214 -3.11 -2.48 -7.44
C ASP A 214 -4.45 -2.78 -6.75
N VAL A 215 -5.53 -2.55 -7.48
CA VAL A 215 -6.89 -2.91 -7.05
C VAL A 215 -6.96 -4.42 -6.85
N ILE A 216 -7.50 -4.85 -5.70
CA ILE A 216 -7.70 -6.27 -5.40
C ILE A 216 -9.20 -6.56 -5.49
N SER A 217 -9.60 -7.34 -6.50
CA SER A 217 -11.00 -7.67 -6.67
C SER A 217 -11.54 -8.49 -5.50
N LYS A 218 -12.85 -8.46 -5.32
CA LYS A 218 -13.56 -9.28 -4.33
C LYS A 218 -13.18 -10.76 -4.45
N GLY A 219 -12.75 -11.35 -3.33
CA GLY A 219 -12.40 -12.78 -3.25
C GLY A 219 -11.08 -13.16 -3.92
N GLU A 220 -10.34 -12.18 -4.44
CA GLU A 220 -9.03 -12.39 -5.06
C GLU A 220 -7.87 -12.10 -4.09
N VAL A 221 -6.67 -12.50 -4.51
CA VAL A 221 -5.43 -12.26 -3.80
C VAL A 221 -4.62 -11.24 -4.57
N GLY A 222 -4.25 -10.15 -3.91
CA GLY A 222 -3.25 -9.21 -4.40
C GLY A 222 -1.86 -9.65 -3.95
N THR A 223 -0.88 -9.60 -4.85
CA THR A 223 0.51 -9.91 -4.55
C THR A 223 1.34 -8.63 -4.63
N GLY A 224 2.08 -8.33 -3.56
CA GLY A 224 3.03 -7.23 -3.51
C GLY A 224 4.40 -7.71 -3.04
N TYR A 225 5.42 -6.89 -3.27
CA TYR A 225 6.79 -7.16 -2.86
C TYR A 225 7.34 -5.98 -2.08
N VAL A 226 7.89 -6.27 -0.91
CA VAL A 226 8.56 -5.31 -0.03
C VAL A 226 10.04 -5.61 -0.02
N TYR A 227 10.89 -4.59 -0.12
CA TYR A 227 12.34 -4.76 -0.15
C TYR A 227 12.96 -4.08 1.06
N LEU A 228 13.69 -4.83 1.89
CA LEU A 228 14.25 -4.31 3.12
C LEU A 228 15.77 -4.42 3.12
N LEU A 229 16.44 -3.27 3.14
CA LEU A 229 17.85 -3.16 3.46
C LEU A 229 18.02 -3.11 4.98
N ILE A 230 18.82 -4.01 5.52
CA ILE A 230 19.19 -3.99 6.94
C ILE A 230 20.65 -3.53 7.04
N ASN A 231 20.93 -2.48 7.83
CA ASN A 231 22.22 -1.80 7.86
C ASN A 231 23.25 -2.41 8.83
N ARG A 232 22.82 -3.36 9.68
CA ARG A 232 23.65 -4.08 10.67
C ARG A 232 23.12 -5.49 10.94
N THR A 233 24.02 -6.46 11.11
CA THR A 233 23.68 -7.85 11.48
C THR A 233 23.06 -7.97 12.86
N ALA A 234 23.44 -7.12 13.80
CA ALA A 234 22.74 -7.01 15.08
C ALA A 234 21.50 -6.12 14.93
N LEU A 235 20.53 -6.57 14.12
CA LEU A 235 19.15 -6.29 14.53
C LEU A 235 19.05 -6.87 15.94
N PRO A 236 18.71 -6.07 16.98
CA PRO A 236 18.44 -6.67 18.27
C PRO A 236 17.48 -7.82 18.02
N VAL A 237 17.83 -8.99 18.55
CA VAL A 237 16.88 -10.08 18.78
C VAL A 237 15.58 -9.39 19.20
N ASP A 238 14.51 -9.54 18.40
CA ASP A 238 13.22 -8.83 18.53
C ASP A 238 12.96 -7.59 17.64
N THR A 239 13.74 -7.32 16.57
CA THR A 239 13.30 -6.31 15.57
C THR A 239 12.10 -6.84 14.81
N ALA A 240 10.92 -6.48 15.31
CA ALA A 240 9.64 -6.73 14.69
C ALA A 240 9.30 -5.58 13.75
N LEU A 241 9.25 -5.86 12.45
CA LEU A 241 8.63 -4.94 11.49
C LEU A 241 7.14 -5.30 11.37
N LYS A 242 6.31 -4.28 11.25
CA LYS A 242 4.89 -4.43 10.97
C LYS A 242 4.57 -3.95 9.58
N PHE A 243 3.88 -4.79 8.82
CA PHE A 243 3.28 -4.46 7.55
C PHE A 243 1.82 -4.15 7.80
N TYR A 244 1.47 -2.87 7.66
CA TYR A 244 0.09 -2.40 7.74
C TYR A 244 -0.47 -2.32 6.33
N ILE A 245 -1.56 -3.03 6.09
CA ILE A 245 -2.36 -2.89 4.87
C ILE A 245 -3.43 -1.86 5.12
N THR A 246 -3.49 -0.87 4.24
CA THR A 246 -4.49 0.21 4.27
C THR A 246 -5.15 0.34 2.91
N ASN A 247 -6.39 0.83 2.86
CA ASN A 247 -7.12 1.14 1.62
C ASN A 247 -8.08 2.32 1.83
N ASP A 248 -8.71 2.78 0.74
CA ASP A 248 -9.65 3.91 0.79
C ASP A 248 -10.94 3.59 1.54
N GLN A 249 -11.28 2.30 1.71
CA GLN A 249 -12.47 1.84 2.41
C GLN A 249 -12.29 1.73 3.93
N GLY A 250 -11.08 1.99 4.45
CA GLY A 250 -10.76 1.94 5.87
C GLY A 250 -10.74 0.53 6.46
N VAL A 251 -10.62 -0.50 5.62
CA VAL A 251 -10.40 -1.88 6.09
C VAL A 251 -8.90 -2.08 6.27
N ASP A 252 -8.46 -2.26 7.50
CA ASP A 252 -7.04 -2.37 7.81
C ASP A 252 -6.69 -3.77 8.32
N ALA A 253 -5.50 -4.24 7.96
CA ALA A 253 -4.93 -5.47 8.50
C ALA A 253 -3.44 -5.25 8.78
N TYR A 254 -2.86 -6.09 9.63
CA TYR A 254 -1.42 -6.03 9.86
C TYR A 254 -0.82 -7.41 10.04
N ARG A 255 0.45 -7.52 9.65
CA ARG A 255 1.28 -8.68 9.91
C ARG A 255 2.59 -8.23 10.53
N THR A 256 3.05 -8.97 11.52
CA THR A 256 4.38 -8.75 12.12
C THR A 256 5.33 -9.78 11.55
N ILE A 257 6.51 -9.33 11.14
CA ILE A 257 7.62 -10.19 10.72
C ILE A 257 8.81 -9.98 11.64
N GLN A 258 9.64 -11.00 11.76
CA GLN A 258 10.86 -10.98 12.54
C GLN A 258 12.05 -11.44 11.71
N PHE A 259 13.23 -10.95 12.09
CA PHE A 259 14.50 -11.37 11.52
C PHE A 259 15.32 -12.05 12.61
N SER A 260 15.88 -13.21 12.29
CA SER A 260 16.74 -13.96 13.21
C SER A 260 18.07 -14.34 12.54
N ILE A 261 19.11 -14.33 13.36
CA ILE A 261 20.45 -14.81 12.99
C ILE A 261 20.56 -16.24 13.50
N GLN A 262 21.06 -17.15 12.66
CA GLN A 262 21.35 -18.53 13.07
C GLN A 262 22.83 -18.86 12.99
#